data_AF-A0A9X0D4Q7-F1
#
_entry.id   AF-A0A9X0D4Q7-F1
#
_cell.length_a   1.000
_cell.length_b   1.000
_cell.length_c   1.000
_cell.angle_alpha   90.00
_cell.angle_beta   90.00
_cell.angle_gamma   90.00
#
_symmetry.space_group_name_H-M   'P 1'
#
loop_
_entity.id
_entity.type
_entity.pdbx_description
1 polymer ?
#
loop_
_entity_poly.entity_id
_entity_poly.type
_entity_poly.pdbx_seq_one_letter_code
_entity_poly.pdbx_strand_id
1 'polypeptide(L)'
;MRSRENRHSAVRISVAFRSVSSSTNKELVVRITDEEDLFFLYNLVLGEGDFHTLKSQQGLLVDFCAFPQKFVDLLELCREEEQRDSPKFLLQLVVGSGLDQGVATLHVVETNPFKHLTHLSLKFLPGSDGEVKKYLANCLKSLQDEKQLLERRLASTEADLQQKLNTCQEVLAIKTRELKLSTV
;
A
#
# COMPACT_ATOMS: atom_id res chain seq x y z
N MET A 1 21.81 24.68 -0.47
CA MET A 1 20.90 24.14 0.56
C MET A 1 19.48 24.47 0.14
N ARG A 2 18.78 23.55 -0.53
CA ARG A 2 17.38 23.78 -0.91
C ARG A 2 16.51 23.60 0.34
N SER A 3 15.73 24.62 0.67
CA SER A 3 14.66 24.55 1.66
C SER A 3 13.79 23.33 1.30
N ARG A 4 13.76 22.31 2.16
CA ARG A 4 12.87 21.15 1.97
C ARG A 4 11.46 21.63 2.31
N GLU A 5 10.78 22.19 1.30
CA GLU A 5 9.37 22.55 1.40
C GLU A 5 8.57 21.34 1.90
N ASN A 6 7.58 21.59 2.76
CA ASN A 6 6.61 20.57 3.16
C ASN A 6 5.89 20.09 1.89
N ARG A 7 6.28 18.92 1.40
CA ARG A 7 5.68 18.28 0.23
C ARG A 7 4.57 17.35 0.72
N HIS A 8 3.36 17.58 0.23
CA HIS A 8 2.30 16.58 0.34
C HIS A 8 2.50 15.57 -0.78
N SER A 9 2.62 14.29 -0.44
CA SER A 9 2.87 13.20 -1.38
C SER A 9 2.10 11.98 -0.94
N ALA A 10 1.44 11.30 -1.88
CA ALA A 10 0.88 9.99 -1.63
C ALA A 10 2.04 8.99 -1.49
N VAL A 11 1.99 8.15 -0.47
CA VAL A 11 2.95 7.05 -0.28
C VAL A 11 2.20 5.76 -0.04
N ARG A 12 2.77 4.66 -0.49
CA ARG A 12 2.26 3.32 -0.24
C ARG A 12 2.96 2.74 0.98
N ILE A 13 2.18 2.30 1.96
CA ILE A 13 2.69 1.63 3.16
C ILE A 13 2.24 0.19 3.15
N SER A 14 3.18 -0.75 3.25
CA SER A 14 2.89 -2.17 3.41
C SER A 14 3.36 -2.66 4.77
N VAL A 15 2.50 -3.41 5.45
CA VAL A 15 2.75 -3.99 6.78
C VAL A 15 2.63 -5.51 6.65
N ALA A 16 3.68 -6.25 6.98
CA ALA A 16 3.69 -7.71 6.84
C ALA A 16 4.56 -8.38 7.88
N PHE A 17 4.22 -9.62 8.26
CA PHE A 17 5.13 -10.47 9.02
C PHE A 17 6.01 -11.31 8.10
N ARG A 18 7.30 -11.38 8.41
CA ARG A 18 8.26 -12.28 7.78
C ARG A 18 8.68 -13.35 8.78
N SER A 19 8.71 -14.61 8.34
CA SER A 19 9.34 -15.69 9.09
C SER A 19 10.82 -15.78 8.72
N VAL A 20 11.71 -15.87 9.70
CA VAL A 20 13.13 -16.08 9.48
C VAL A 20 13.41 -17.58 9.53
N SER A 21 13.85 -18.14 8.41
CA SER A 21 14.08 -19.58 8.24
C SER A 21 14.97 -20.15 9.36
N SER A 22 14.43 -21.15 10.08
CA SER A 22 14.99 -21.90 11.23
C SER A 22 14.61 -21.45 12.64
N SER A 23 13.70 -20.49 12.83
CA SER A 23 13.16 -20.14 14.15
C SER A 23 11.65 -19.88 14.10
N THR A 24 10.96 -19.98 15.24
CA THR A 24 9.57 -19.52 15.41
C THR A 24 9.44 -17.99 15.41
N ASN A 25 10.56 -17.28 15.26
CA ASN A 25 10.62 -15.84 15.41
C ASN A 25 10.05 -15.17 14.15
N LYS A 26 9.03 -14.34 14.39
CA LYS A 26 8.41 -13.49 13.37
C LYS A 26 8.99 -12.09 13.49
N GLU A 27 9.30 -11.49 12.36
CA GLU A 27 9.67 -10.09 12.28
C GLU A 27 8.54 -9.31 11.62
N LEU A 28 8.18 -8.19 12.21
CA LEU A 28 7.31 -7.22 11.58
C LEU A 28 8.12 -6.41 10.58
N VAL A 29 7.68 -6.38 9.33
CA VAL A 29 8.27 -5.57 8.27
C VAL A 29 7.25 -4.52 7.87
N VAL A 30 7.58 -3.26 8.08
CA VAL A 30 6.85 -2.10 7.54
C VAL A 30 7.69 -1.48 6.46
N ARG A 31 7.07 -1.20 5.32
CA ARG A 31 7.74 -0.60 4.16
C ARG A 31 6.96 0.59 3.64
N ILE A 32 7.68 1.65 3.28
CA ILE A 32 7.15 2.86 2.66
C ILE A 32 7.77 2.99 1.27
N THR A 33 6.94 3.21 0.26
CA THR A 33 7.34 3.43 -1.13
C THR A 33 6.57 4.60 -1.75
N ASP A 34 7.16 5.24 -2.76
CA ASP A 34 6.53 6.30 -3.56
C ASP A 34 6.32 5.76 -4.98
N GLU A 35 5.14 6.00 -5.56
CA GLU A 35 4.84 5.56 -6.93
C GLU A 35 5.49 6.47 -7.98
N GLU A 36 5.82 7.70 -7.62
CA GLU A 36 6.53 8.66 -8.49
C GLU A 36 8.05 8.48 -8.44
N ASP A 37 8.59 7.88 -7.37
CA ASP A 37 10.01 7.58 -7.20
C ASP A 37 10.24 6.12 -6.82
N LEU A 38 10.57 5.30 -7.83
CA LEU A 38 10.82 3.87 -7.67
C LEU A 38 12.04 3.51 -6.81
N PHE A 39 12.94 4.46 -6.57
CA PHE A 39 14.08 4.28 -5.65
C PHE A 39 13.75 4.67 -4.22
N PHE A 40 12.60 5.32 -4.00
CA PHE A 40 12.10 5.63 -2.67
C PHE A 40 11.63 4.35 -1.98
N LEU A 41 12.52 3.77 -1.18
CA LEU A 41 12.26 2.56 -0.41
C LEU A 41 12.76 2.74 1.01
N TYR A 42 11.85 2.67 1.97
CA TYR A 42 12.16 2.74 3.38
C TYR A 42 11.61 1.51 4.08
N ASN A 43 12.43 0.86 4.92
CA ASN A 43 12.04 -0.32 5.66
C ASN A 43 12.25 -0.12 7.16
N LEU A 44 11.30 -0.64 7.93
CA LEU A 44 11.41 -0.92 9.34
C LEU A 44 11.26 -2.43 9.50
N VAL A 45 12.24 -3.05 10.13
CA VAL A 45 12.20 -4.46 10.51
C VAL A 45 12.26 -4.50 12.03
N LEU A 46 11.26 -5.12 12.64
CA LEU A 46 11.08 -5.13 14.08
C LEU A 46 10.93 -6.57 14.56
N GLY A 47 11.89 -7.05 15.36
CA GLY A 47 11.71 -8.27 16.14
C GLY A 47 10.94 -8.01 17.43
N GLU A 48 10.56 -9.09 18.13
CA GLU A 48 9.86 -8.99 19.42
C GLU A 48 10.71 -8.29 20.50
N GLY A 49 12.02 -8.53 20.52
CA GLY A 49 12.95 -7.83 21.43
C GLY A 49 13.02 -6.32 21.19
N ASP A 50 13.13 -5.91 19.92
CA ASP A 50 13.14 -4.49 19.54
C ASP A 50 11.79 -3.82 19.85
N PHE A 51 10.69 -4.57 19.70
CA PHE A 51 9.36 -4.11 20.07
C PHE A 51 9.24 -3.77 21.55
N HIS A 52 9.82 -4.56 22.45
CA HIS A 52 9.79 -4.24 23.88
C HIS A 52 10.43 -2.88 24.17
N THR A 53 11.52 -2.56 23.48
CA THR A 53 12.18 -1.26 23.59
C THR A 53 11.29 -0.14 23.05
N LEU A 54 10.73 -0.33 21.85
CA LEU A 54 9.80 0.62 21.23
C LEU A 54 8.57 0.89 22.11
N LYS A 55 7.99 -0.19 22.67
CA LYS A 55 6.84 -0.18 23.56
C LYS A 55 7.10 0.65 24.80
N SER A 56 8.25 0.45 25.44
CA SER A 56 8.65 1.22 26.62
C SER A 56 8.87 2.71 26.29
N GLN A 57 9.60 2.99 25.21
CA GLN A 57 9.93 4.37 24.79
C GLN A 57 8.70 5.20 24.43
N GLN A 58 7.67 4.58 23.85
CA GLN A 58 6.46 5.27 23.39
C GLN A 58 5.23 5.00 24.25
N GLY A 59 5.38 4.25 25.34
CA GLY A 59 4.26 3.92 26.24
C GLY A 59 3.15 3.11 25.57
N LEU A 60 3.47 2.25 24.59
CA LEU A 60 2.47 1.44 23.92
C LEU A 60 1.86 0.43 24.90
N LEU A 61 0.55 0.25 24.85
CA LEU A 61 -0.17 -0.66 25.77
C LEU A 61 -0.37 -2.05 25.19
N VAL A 62 -0.10 -2.24 23.90
CA VAL A 62 -0.37 -3.47 23.14
C VAL A 62 0.84 -4.40 23.11
N ASP A 63 0.62 -5.67 22.81
CA ASP A 63 1.70 -6.63 22.57
C ASP A 63 2.19 -6.59 21.10
N PHE A 64 3.23 -7.37 20.81
CA PHE A 64 3.84 -7.41 19.48
C PHE A 64 2.88 -7.94 18.41
N CYS A 65 1.99 -8.86 18.77
CA CYS A 65 1.03 -9.47 17.84
C CYS A 65 -0.10 -8.51 17.46
N ALA A 66 -0.56 -7.68 18.41
CA ALA A 66 -1.64 -6.72 18.21
C ALA A 66 -1.16 -5.37 17.63
N PHE A 67 0.11 -5.04 17.81
CA PHE A 67 0.68 -3.76 17.35
C PHE A 67 0.47 -3.45 15.86
N PRO A 68 0.72 -4.38 14.90
CA PRO A 68 0.55 -4.08 13.48
C PRO A 68 -0.88 -3.67 13.13
N GLN A 69 -1.88 -4.32 13.73
CA GLN A 69 -3.27 -3.95 13.53
C GLN A 69 -3.54 -2.54 14.04
N LYS A 70 -3.04 -2.19 15.24
CA LYS A 70 -3.18 -0.82 15.78
C LYS A 70 -2.46 0.24 14.96
N PHE A 71 -1.34 -0.11 14.35
CA PHE A 71 -0.68 0.77 13.41
C PHE A 71 -1.51 0.97 12.14
N VAL A 72 -2.11 -0.09 11.60
CA VAL A 72 -3.03 0.02 10.44
C VAL A 72 -4.26 0.87 10.78
N ASP A 73 -4.88 0.66 11.94
CA ASP A 73 -6.02 1.47 12.40
C ASP A 73 -5.65 2.97 12.41
N LEU A 74 -4.45 3.33 12.86
CA LEU A 74 -3.94 4.72 12.85
C LEU A 74 -3.71 5.27 11.43
N LEU A 75 -3.21 4.44 10.51
CA LEU A 75 -3.03 4.83 9.10
C LEU A 75 -4.38 5.06 8.41
N GLU A 76 -5.39 4.27 8.74
CA GLU A 76 -6.75 4.43 8.22
C GLU A 76 -7.36 5.76 8.66
N LEU A 77 -7.18 6.17 9.93
CA LEU A 77 -7.59 7.50 10.39
C LEU A 77 -6.94 8.63 9.59
N CYS A 78 -5.64 8.50 9.26
CA CYS A 78 -4.97 9.49 8.41
C CYS A 78 -5.56 9.53 6.99
N ARG A 79 -5.88 8.35 6.43
CA ARG A 79 -6.48 8.23 5.10
C ARG A 79 -7.89 8.82 5.03
N GLU A 80 -8.71 8.64 6.06
CA GLU A 80 -10.06 9.21 6.14
C GLU A 80 -10.06 10.75 6.20
N GLU A 81 -9.00 11.34 6.75
CA GLU A 81 -8.85 12.78 6.88
C GLU A 81 -8.14 13.42 5.67
N GLU A 82 -7.60 12.64 4.72
CA GLU A 82 -6.75 13.12 3.61
C GLU A 82 -7.38 14.24 2.77
N GLN A 83 -8.69 14.17 2.53
CA GLN A 83 -9.43 15.11 1.67
C GLN A 83 -10.06 16.27 2.44
N ARG A 84 -9.77 16.42 3.74
CA ARG A 84 -10.33 17.51 4.56
C ARG A 84 -9.44 18.74 4.52
N ASP A 85 -10.05 19.92 4.54
CA ASP A 85 -9.33 21.20 4.58
C ASP A 85 -8.48 21.36 5.87
N SER A 86 -8.95 20.77 6.97
CA SER A 86 -8.27 20.76 8.27
C SER A 86 -8.20 19.33 8.83
N PRO A 87 -7.29 18.49 8.34
CA PRO A 87 -7.19 17.09 8.75
C PRO A 87 -6.81 16.98 10.22
N LYS A 88 -7.57 16.20 10.99
CA LYS A 88 -7.25 15.96 12.40
C LYS A 88 -6.08 15.00 12.54
N PHE A 89 -6.02 13.96 11.72
CA PHE A 89 -4.94 12.99 11.72
C PHE A 89 -4.05 13.22 10.50
N LEU A 90 -2.75 13.27 10.75
CA LEU A 90 -1.72 13.56 9.77
C LEU A 90 -0.61 12.54 9.86
N LEU A 91 -0.12 12.14 8.69
CA LEU A 91 1.06 11.31 8.57
C LEU A 91 2.23 12.18 8.14
N GLN A 92 3.27 12.26 8.97
CA GLN A 92 4.44 13.09 8.72
C GLN A 92 5.70 12.24 8.62
N LEU A 93 6.35 12.24 7.46
CA LEU A 93 7.63 11.58 7.26
C LEU A 93 8.77 12.61 7.25
N VAL A 94 9.67 12.52 8.23
CA VAL A 94 10.82 13.41 8.37
C VAL A 94 12.09 12.64 8.02
N VAL A 95 12.74 13.02 6.91
CA VAL A 95 14.03 12.43 6.52
C VAL A 95 15.16 13.19 7.21
N GLY A 96 15.92 12.47 8.03
CA GLY A 96 17.08 12.95 8.77
C GLY A 96 18.16 13.56 7.88
N SER A 97 18.96 14.42 8.49
CA SER A 97 20.07 15.14 7.85
C SER A 97 21.30 15.12 8.76
N GLY A 98 22.49 15.39 8.20
CA GLY A 98 23.74 15.36 8.96
C GLY A 98 24.12 13.94 9.38
N LEU A 99 24.25 13.68 10.69
CA LEU A 99 24.65 12.37 11.22
C LEU A 99 23.57 11.28 11.02
N ASP A 100 22.29 11.67 10.96
CA ASP A 100 21.16 10.78 10.67
C ASP A 100 20.79 10.80 9.18
N GLN A 101 21.74 11.14 8.30
CA GLN A 101 21.48 11.24 6.88
C GLN A 101 20.95 9.93 6.33
N GLY A 102 19.74 10.01 5.76
CA GLY A 102 19.08 8.87 5.14
C GLY A 102 18.09 8.15 6.04
N VAL A 103 18.18 8.26 7.37
CA VAL A 103 17.15 7.69 8.29
C VAL A 103 15.88 8.52 8.18
N ALA A 104 14.71 7.88 8.04
CA ALA A 104 13.43 8.58 8.03
C ALA A 104 12.63 8.25 9.28
N THR A 105 11.95 9.24 9.87
CA THR A 105 11.05 9.04 11.00
C THR A 105 9.63 9.35 10.57
N LEU A 106 8.74 8.36 10.66
CA LEU A 106 7.32 8.48 10.39
C LEU A 106 6.58 8.78 11.70
N HIS A 107 5.80 9.84 11.70
CA HIS A 107 4.94 10.23 12.81
C HIS A 107 3.48 10.13 12.40
N VAL A 108 2.67 9.51 13.25
CA VAL A 108 1.21 9.67 13.22
C VAL A 108 0.87 10.77 14.22
N VAL A 109 0.36 11.89 13.74
CA VAL A 109 0.10 13.09 14.53
C VAL A 109 -1.38 13.41 14.51
N GLU A 110 -1.98 13.63 15.67
CA GLU A 110 -3.30 14.22 15.80
C GLU A 110 -3.17 15.71 16.12
N THR A 111 -3.90 16.54 15.38
CA THR A 111 -4.01 17.97 15.62
C THR A 111 -5.31 18.26 16.37
N ASN A 112 -5.16 18.73 17.60
CA ASN A 112 -6.24 19.26 18.43
C ASN A 112 -6.16 20.80 18.43
N PRO A 113 -7.28 21.53 18.65
CA PRO A 113 -7.27 22.99 18.84
C PRO A 113 -6.16 23.57 19.73
N PHE A 114 -5.64 22.81 20.70
CA PHE A 114 -4.57 23.26 21.59
C PHE A 114 -3.14 22.88 21.14
N LYS A 115 -2.93 21.65 20.66
CA LYS A 115 -1.58 21.10 20.39
C LYS A 115 -1.61 19.94 19.40
N HIS A 116 -0.43 19.63 18.88
CA HIS A 116 -0.17 18.37 18.17
C HIS A 116 0.16 17.26 19.17
N LEU A 117 -0.45 16.09 18.99
CA LEU A 117 -0.21 14.88 19.75
C LEU A 117 0.36 13.81 18.83
N THR A 118 1.58 13.36 19.09
CA THR A 118 2.16 12.22 18.36
C THR A 118 1.68 10.92 18.97
N HIS A 119 0.89 10.16 18.21
CA HIS A 119 0.40 8.83 18.60
C HIS A 119 1.46 7.75 18.44
N LEU A 120 2.28 7.88 17.40
CA LEU A 120 3.31 6.90 17.09
C LEU A 120 4.46 7.56 16.31
N SER A 121 5.69 7.11 16.59
CA SER A 121 6.91 7.55 15.96
C SER A 121 7.75 6.33 15.57
N LEU A 122 7.91 6.05 14.28
CA LEU A 122 8.64 4.89 13.78
C LEU A 122 9.85 5.32 12.96
N LYS A 123 11.02 4.76 13.26
CA LYS A 123 12.25 5.01 12.50
C LYS A 123 12.40 3.99 11.39
N PHE A 124 12.76 4.44 10.21
CA PHE A 124 12.95 3.66 9.00
C PHE A 124 14.34 3.89 8.44
N LEU A 125 14.92 2.82 7.91
CA LEU A 125 16.18 2.87 7.19
C LEU A 125 15.90 2.89 5.68
N PRO A 126 16.71 3.64 4.91
CA PRO A 126 16.62 3.60 3.46
C PRO A 126 17.04 2.21 2.99
N GLY A 127 16.35 1.67 1.98
CA GLY A 127 16.71 0.41 1.36
C GLY A 127 18.07 0.51 0.69
N SER A 128 18.92 -0.49 0.91
CA SER A 128 20.18 -0.63 0.18
C SER A 128 19.91 -0.90 -1.31
N ASP A 129 20.90 -0.65 -2.17
CA ASP A 129 20.82 -0.99 -3.61
C ASP A 129 20.37 -2.44 -3.86
N GLY A 130 20.83 -3.38 -3.03
CA GLY A 130 20.43 -4.78 -3.13
C GLY A 130 18.96 -4.99 -2.81
N GLU A 131 18.45 -4.33 -1.76
CA GLU A 131 17.04 -4.39 -1.38
C GLU A 131 16.13 -3.70 -2.39
N VAL A 132 16.54 -2.53 -2.90
CA VAL A 132 15.82 -1.81 -3.96
C VAL A 132 15.74 -2.67 -5.22
N LYS A 133 16.86 -3.22 -5.70
CA LYS A 133 16.87 -4.12 -6.86
C LYS A 133 15.97 -5.34 -6.66
N LYS A 134 16.05 -5.97 -5.48
CA LYS A 134 15.19 -7.12 -5.14
C LYS A 134 13.71 -6.73 -5.09
N TYR A 135 13.39 -5.58 -4.52
CA TYR A 135 12.04 -5.05 -4.47
C TYR A 135 11.50 -4.80 -5.88
N LEU A 136 12.24 -4.07 -6.71
CA LEU A 136 11.86 -3.78 -8.10
C LEU A 136 11.72 -5.05 -8.94
N ALA A 137 12.61 -6.04 -8.77
CA ALA A 137 12.50 -7.32 -9.45
C ALA A 137 11.21 -8.08 -9.07
N ASN A 138 10.84 -8.05 -7.78
CA ASN A 138 9.59 -8.64 -7.31
C ASN A 138 8.37 -7.89 -7.85
N CYS A 139 8.37 -6.55 -7.81
CA CYS A 139 7.30 -5.73 -8.39
C CYS A 139 7.13 -5.99 -9.89
N LEU A 140 8.23 -6.04 -10.64
CA LEU A 140 8.21 -6.34 -12.07
C LEU A 140 7.60 -7.72 -12.34
N LYS A 141 8.00 -8.72 -11.56
CA LYS A 141 7.43 -10.07 -11.68
C LYS A 141 5.93 -10.07 -11.38
N SER A 142 5.50 -9.45 -10.28
CA SER A 142 4.08 -9.34 -9.94
C SER A 142 3.27 -8.61 -11.02
N LEU A 143 3.80 -7.55 -11.60
CA LEU A 143 3.16 -6.82 -12.70
C LEU A 143 3.08 -7.67 -13.98
N GLN A 144 4.11 -8.46 -14.28
CA GLN A 144 4.07 -9.38 -15.42
C GLN A 144 3.02 -10.49 -15.22
N ASP A 145 2.94 -11.05 -14.02
CA ASP A 145 1.96 -12.08 -13.67
C ASP A 145 0.52 -11.51 -13.75
N GLU A 146 0.30 -10.30 -13.21
CA GLU A 146 -0.98 -9.60 -13.26
C GLU A 146 -1.38 -9.24 -14.71
N LYS A 147 -0.44 -8.73 -15.51
CA LYS A 147 -0.67 -8.46 -16.94
C LYS A 147 -1.14 -9.72 -17.67
N GLN A 148 -0.43 -10.84 -17.51
CA GLN A 148 -0.80 -12.09 -18.17
C GLN A 148 -2.19 -12.59 -17.73
N LEU A 149 -2.51 -12.44 -16.44
CA LEU A 149 -3.83 -12.79 -15.93
C LEU A 149 -4.93 -11.92 -16.55
N LEU A 150 -4.71 -10.61 -16.62
CA LEU A 150 -5.65 -9.65 -17.21
C LEU A 150 -5.84 -9.90 -18.71
N GLU A 151 -4.76 -10.18 -19.46
CA GLU A 151 -4.84 -10.53 -20.88
C GLU A 151 -5.67 -11.80 -21.11
N ARG A 152 -5.50 -12.84 -20.28
CA ARG A 152 -6.32 -14.06 -20.36
C ARG A 152 -7.79 -13.79 -20.05
N ARG A 153 -8.07 -12.99 -19.01
CA ARG A 153 -9.44 -12.60 -18.64
C ARG A 153 -10.10 -11.78 -19.73
N LEU A 154 -9.37 -10.86 -20.34
CA LEU A 154 -9.85 -10.04 -21.45
C LEU A 154 -10.22 -10.95 -22.64
N ALA A 155 -9.31 -11.81 -23.07
CA ALA A 155 -9.56 -12.74 -24.18
C ALA A 155 -10.77 -13.65 -23.94
N SER A 156 -10.92 -14.18 -22.71
CA SER A 156 -12.10 -14.99 -22.35
C SER A 156 -13.39 -14.17 -22.40
N THR A 157 -13.36 -12.94 -21.88
CA THR A 157 -14.54 -12.06 -21.85
C THR A 157 -14.96 -11.65 -23.26
N GLU A 158 -13.98 -11.34 -24.13
CA GLU A 158 -14.21 -11.03 -25.54
C GLU A 158 -14.83 -12.22 -26.28
N ALA A 159 -14.29 -13.44 -26.08
CA ALA A 159 -14.84 -14.65 -26.68
C ALA A 159 -16.29 -14.92 -26.25
N ASP A 160 -16.58 -14.79 -24.94
CA ASP A 160 -17.93 -14.98 -24.40
C ASP A 160 -18.93 -13.95 -24.95
N LEU A 161 -18.51 -12.68 -25.04
CA LEU A 161 -19.33 -11.61 -25.60
C LEU A 161 -19.57 -11.82 -27.09
N GLN A 162 -18.56 -12.23 -27.84
CA GLN A 162 -18.69 -12.53 -29.26
C GLN A 162 -19.66 -13.70 -29.49
N GLN A 163 -19.59 -14.75 -28.67
CA GLN A 163 -20.52 -15.88 -28.75
C GLN A 163 -21.96 -15.46 -28.46
N LYS A 164 -22.17 -14.65 -27.40
CA LYS A 164 -23.50 -14.12 -27.07
C LYS A 164 -24.05 -13.24 -28.19
N LEU A 165 -23.21 -12.37 -28.76
CA LEU A 165 -23.59 -11.49 -29.86
C LEU A 165 -24.00 -12.29 -31.10
N ASN A 166 -23.22 -13.30 -31.50
CA ASN A 166 -23.56 -14.17 -32.63
C ASN A 166 -24.90 -14.90 -32.38
N THR A 167 -25.09 -15.48 -31.19
CA THR A 167 -26.34 -16.15 -30.80
C THR A 167 -27.54 -15.20 -30.88
N CYS A 168 -27.40 -13.98 -30.34
CA CYS A 168 -28.46 -12.97 -30.39
C CYS A 168 -28.79 -12.54 -31.84
N GLN A 169 -27.77 -12.39 -32.70
CA GLN A 169 -27.96 -12.05 -34.11
C GLN A 169 -28.70 -13.17 -34.86
N GLU A 170 -28.35 -14.43 -34.62
CA GLU A 170 -29.04 -15.58 -35.21
C GLU A 170 -30.52 -15.63 -34.78
N VAL A 171 -30.78 -15.50 -33.48
CA VAL A 171 -32.16 -15.47 -32.94
C VAL A 171 -32.95 -14.29 -33.53
N LEU A 172 -32.35 -13.11 -33.62
CA LEU A 172 -32.98 -11.94 -34.22
C LEU A 172 -33.30 -12.16 -35.71
N ALA A 173 -32.38 -12.78 -36.45
CA ALA A 173 -32.58 -13.09 -37.87
C ALA A 173 -33.72 -14.09 -38.09
N ILE A 174 -33.83 -15.12 -37.25
CA ILE A 174 -34.94 -16.09 -37.26
C ILE A 174 -36.27 -15.37 -36.98
N LYS A 175 -36.36 -14.64 -35.87
CA LYS A 175 -37.58 -13.88 -35.50
C LYS A 175 -38.02 -12.90 -36.57
N THR A 176 -37.06 -12.21 -37.20
CA THR A 176 -37.35 -11.25 -38.28
C THR A 176 -37.93 -11.94 -39.51
N ARG A 177 -37.46 -13.16 -39.85
CA ARG A 177 -38.04 -13.96 -40.95
C ARG A 177 -39.45 -14.43 -40.62
N GLU A 178 -39.68 -14.92 -39.40
CA GLU A 178 -41.01 -15.36 -38.95
C GLU A 178 -42.03 -14.22 -39.01
N LEU A 179 -41.67 -13.03 -38.49
CA LEU A 179 -42.55 -11.85 -38.55
C LEU A 179 -42.94 -11.49 -39.99
N LYS A 180 -41.98 -11.52 -40.93
CA LYS A 180 -42.26 -11.25 -42.35
C LYS A 180 -43.23 -12.26 -42.96
N LEU A 181 -43.20 -13.51 -42.53
CA LEU A 181 -44.11 -14.56 -43.00
C LEU A 181 -45.52 -14.45 -42.38
N SER A 182 -45.65 -13.87 -41.18
CA SER A 182 -46.96 -13.67 -40.52
C SER A 182 -47.68 -12.37 -40.92
N THR A 183 -47.05 -11.51 -41.73
CA THR A 183 -47.63 -10.21 -42.15
C THR A 183 -48.12 -10.23 -43.62
N VAL A 184 -48.22 -11.42 -44.22
CA VAL A 184 -48.80 -11.70 -45.55
C VAL A 184 -50.04 -12.55 -45.36
#